data_AF-A0A314YBF0-F1
#
_entry.id   AF-A0A314YBF0-F1
#
_cell.length_a   1.000
_cell.length_b   1.000
_cell.length_c   1.000
_cell.angle_alpha   90.00
_cell.angle_beta   90.00
_cell.angle_gamma   90.00
#
_symmetry.space_group_name_H-M   'P 1'
#
loop_
_entity.id
_entity.type
_entity.pdbx_description
1 polymer ?
#
loop_
_entity_poly.entity_id
_entity_poly.type
_entity_poly.pdbx_seq_one_letter_code
_entity_poly.pdbx_strand_id
1 'polypeptide(L)'
;MSSSSSPAQTKRCPYCGAAMVLRVSKSDKNRGKPFWKCLTSYGATSCNGFEWVDVTSAQAQQPDDTYDATVLNMLKSIKDLVDWH
;
A
#
# COMPACT_ATOMS: atom_id res chain seq x y z
N MET A 1 -28.52 5.94 5.23
CA MET A 1 -27.84 5.24 4.11
C MET A 1 -27.06 6.30 3.33
N SER A 2 -25.75 6.39 3.52
CA SER A 2 -24.92 7.29 2.72
C SER A 2 -23.62 6.56 2.38
N SER A 3 -23.71 5.69 1.39
CA SER A 3 -22.55 5.10 0.73
C SER A 3 -21.90 6.21 -0.08
N SER A 4 -20.92 6.89 0.51
CA SER A 4 -20.03 7.80 -0.21
C SER A 4 -19.17 6.98 -1.16
N SER A 5 -19.68 6.74 -2.36
CA SER A 5 -18.91 6.24 -3.48
C SER A 5 -17.89 7.31 -3.88
N SER A 6 -16.69 7.24 -3.30
CA SER A 6 -15.55 8.01 -3.75
C SER A 6 -15.39 7.80 -5.26
N PRO A 7 -15.39 8.86 -6.09
CA PRO A 7 -15.09 8.68 -7.50
C PRO A 7 -13.69 8.07 -7.57
N ALA A 8 -13.58 6.92 -8.25
CA ALA A 8 -12.31 6.26 -8.49
C ALA A 8 -11.32 7.32 -9.02
N GLN A 9 -10.38 7.76 -8.18
CA GLN A 9 -9.53 8.90 -8.49
C GLN A 9 -8.62 8.53 -9.66
N THR A 10 -8.94 9.04 -10.85
CA THR A 10 -8.14 8.81 -12.06
C THR A 10 -6.91 9.73 -12.02
N LYS A 11 -5.73 9.18 -11.73
CA LYS A 11 -4.44 9.90 -11.75
C LYS A 11 -4.11 10.37 -13.18
N ARG A 12 -3.65 11.62 -13.31
CA ARG A 12 -3.22 12.24 -14.58
C ARG A 12 -1.69 12.33 -14.66
N CYS A 13 -1.16 12.18 -15.87
CA CYS A 13 0.27 12.26 -16.15
C CYS A 13 0.75 13.71 -16.02
N PRO A 14 1.77 14.01 -15.21
CA PRO A 14 2.25 15.38 -15.01
C PRO A 14 2.94 15.96 -16.26
N TYR A 15 3.34 15.11 -17.21
CA TYR A 15 4.08 15.53 -18.40
C TYR A 15 3.18 15.83 -19.60
N CYS A 16 2.04 15.16 -19.73
CA CYS A 16 1.18 15.28 -20.92
C CYS A 16 -0.32 15.41 -20.61
N GLY A 17 -0.72 15.38 -19.33
CA GLY A 17 -2.12 15.47 -18.91
C GLY A 17 -2.99 14.24 -19.22
N ALA A 18 -2.47 13.23 -19.92
CA ALA A 18 -3.19 12.00 -20.22
C ALA A 18 -3.48 11.18 -18.95
N ALA A 19 -4.45 10.26 -19.03
CA ALA A 19 -4.75 9.36 -17.93
C ALA A 19 -3.61 8.37 -17.67
N MET A 20 -3.45 7.95 -16.42
CA MET A 20 -2.50 6.93 -15.99
C MET A 20 -3.22 5.67 -15.52
N VAL A 21 -2.54 4.53 -15.66
CA VAL A 21 -3.01 3.22 -15.20
C VAL A 21 -2.12 2.70 -14.07
N LEU A 22 -2.74 2.12 -13.05
CA LEU A 22 -2.03 1.46 -11.96
C LEU A 22 -1.57 0.08 -12.42
N ARG A 23 -0.29 -0.22 -12.19
CA ARG A 23 0.36 -1.50 -12.54
C ARG A 23 1.16 -2.00 -11.36
N VAL A 24 1.45 -3.29 -11.35
CA VAL A 24 2.34 -3.93 -10.37
C VAL A 24 3.64 -4.33 -11.05
N SER A 25 4.76 -3.95 -10.44
CA SER A 25 6.08 -4.25 -10.98
C SER A 25 6.41 -5.74 -10.89
N LYS A 26 6.96 -6.27 -11.98
CA LYS A 26 7.42 -7.66 -12.12
C LYS A 26 8.95 -7.78 -12.13
N SER A 27 9.68 -6.67 -12.05
CA SER A 27 11.14 -6.71 -11.99
C SER A 27 11.60 -7.29 -10.65
N ASP A 28 12.72 -7.98 -10.63
CA ASP A 28 13.22 -8.64 -9.41
C ASP A 28 13.45 -7.64 -8.26
N LYS A 29 14.02 -6.47 -8.57
CA LYS A 29 14.31 -5.43 -7.59
C LYS A 29 13.04 -4.82 -6.96
N ASN A 30 11.96 -4.71 -7.72
CA ASN A 30 10.76 -3.96 -7.33
C ASN A 30 9.51 -4.84 -7.38
N ARG A 31 9.66 -6.16 -7.22
CA ARG A 31 8.56 -7.11 -7.42
C ARG A 31 7.41 -6.78 -6.46
N GLY A 32 6.19 -6.74 -6.99
CA GLY A 32 4.99 -6.46 -6.20
C GLY A 32 4.75 -4.97 -5.91
N LYS A 33 5.69 -4.06 -6.21
CA LYS A 33 5.49 -2.63 -5.95
C LYS A 33 4.52 -2.01 -6.99
N PRO A 34 3.44 -1.34 -6.55
CA PRO A 34 2.53 -0.66 -7.46
C PRO A 34 3.12 0.65 -8.01
N PHE A 35 2.82 0.97 -9.26
CA PHE A 35 3.24 2.21 -9.94
C PHE A 35 2.19 2.69 -10.94
N TRP A 36 2.14 4.00 -11.16
CA TRP A 36 1.36 4.63 -12.22
C TRP A 36 2.16 4.68 -13.51
N LYS A 37 1.53 4.32 -14.64
CA LYS A 37 2.10 4.45 -15.99
C LYS A 37 1.17 5.26 -16.89
N CYS A 38 1.72 6.20 -17.66
CA CYS A 38 0.96 6.96 -18.66
C CYS A 38 0.39 6.02 -19.74
N LEU A 39 -0.89 6.20 -20.10
CA LEU A 39 -1.55 5.41 -21.15
C LEU A 39 -1.09 5.76 -22.56
N THR A 40 -0.58 6.98 -22.77
CA THR A 40 -0.01 7.41 -24.05
C THR A 40 1.41 6.85 -24.25
N SER A 41 1.79 5.75 -23.61
CA SER A 41 3.12 5.14 -23.79
C SER A 41 3.32 4.44 -25.13
N TYR A 42 2.32 4.43 -26.01
CA TYR A 42 2.36 3.77 -27.32
C TYR A 42 1.95 4.76 -28.44
N GLY A 43 2.68 4.78 -29.55
CA GLY A 43 2.39 5.61 -30.73
C GLY A 43 3.39 6.77 -30.96
N ALA A 44 3.12 7.60 -31.97
CA ALA A 44 4.02 8.69 -32.42
C ALA A 44 4.27 9.78 -31.35
N THR A 45 3.41 9.87 -30.34
CA THR A 45 3.52 10.83 -29.22
C THR A 45 3.69 10.08 -27.90
N SER A 46 4.60 9.10 -27.87
CA SER A 46 4.78 8.24 -26.70
C SER A 46 5.25 9.04 -25.48
N CYS A 47 4.45 9.04 -24.41
CA CYS A 47 4.81 9.61 -23.12
C CYS A 47 5.23 8.50 -22.14
N ASN A 48 6.42 8.64 -21.56
CA ASN A 48 6.99 7.64 -20.65
C ASN A 48 6.66 7.86 -19.17
N GLY A 49 5.73 8.78 -18.85
CA GLY A 49 5.36 9.15 -17.48
C GLY A 49 5.18 7.95 -16.56
N PHE A 50 5.84 7.99 -15.42
CA PHE A 50 5.97 6.93 -14.44
C PHE A 50 6.05 7.53 -13.04
N GLU A 51 5.35 6.95 -12.08
CA GLU A 51 5.39 7.37 -10.66
C GLU A 51 5.18 6.14 -9.78
N TRP A 52 6.03 5.94 -8.78
CA TRP A 52 5.78 4.90 -7.78
C TRP A 52 4.55 5.28 -6.95
N VAL A 53 3.73 4.29 -6.60
CA VAL A 53 2.75 4.52 -5.54
C VAL A 53 3.51 4.44 -4.24
N ASP A 54 3.62 5.58 -3.55
CA ASP A 54 4.02 5.58 -2.16
C ASP A 54 2.93 4.86 -1.39
N VAL A 55 3.18 3.58 -1.10
CA VAL A 55 2.43 2.85 -0.09
C VAL A 55 2.95 3.34 1.25
N THR A 56 2.79 4.63 1.53
CA THR A 56 2.86 5.11 2.90
C THR A 56 1.78 4.32 3.63
N SER A 57 2.16 3.71 4.73
CA SER A 57 1.42 2.77 5.58
C SER A 57 0.09 3.30 6.15
N ALA A 58 -0.60 4.22 5.48
CA ALA A 58 -1.94 4.68 5.82
C ALA A 58 -3.02 3.61 5.54
N GLN A 59 -2.74 2.58 4.74
CA GLN A 59 -3.56 1.35 4.66
C GLN A 59 -2.97 0.19 5.49
N ALA A 60 -1.88 0.44 6.24
CA ALA A 60 -1.49 -0.36 7.39
C ALA A 60 -1.97 0.34 8.68
N GLN A 61 -3.22 0.79 8.69
CA GLN A 61 -3.99 0.85 9.93
C GLN A 61 -4.47 -0.58 10.19
N GLN A 62 -4.04 -1.37 11.17
CA GLN A 62 -3.11 -1.24 12.30
C GLN A 62 -2.67 -2.70 12.60
N PRO A 63 -1.41 -3.06 12.90
CA PRO A 63 -1.23 -3.94 14.04
C PRO A 63 -1.68 -3.10 15.24
N ASP A 64 -2.72 -3.56 15.91
CA ASP A 64 -3.01 -3.14 17.27
C ASP A 64 -1.72 -3.34 18.10
N ASP A 65 -0.91 -2.29 18.21
CA ASP A 65 0.23 -2.21 19.14
C ASP A 65 -0.27 -1.74 20.52
N THR A 66 -1.53 -2.04 20.84
CA THR A 66 -2.02 -2.00 22.21
C THR A 66 -2.28 -3.44 22.60
N TYR A 67 -1.22 -4.25 22.65
CA TYR A 67 -1.30 -5.52 23.38
C TYR A 67 -1.89 -5.17 24.74
N ASP A 68 -3.17 -5.51 24.91
CA ASP A 68 -3.93 -5.15 26.08
C ASP A 68 -3.12 -5.63 27.30
N ALA A 69 -3.13 -4.86 28.39
CA ALA A 69 -2.47 -5.26 29.63
C ALA A 69 -2.89 -6.69 30.02
N THR A 70 -4.10 -7.11 29.65
CA THR A 70 -4.57 -8.50 29.75
C THR A 70 -3.69 -9.50 29.00
N VAL A 71 -3.36 -9.25 27.72
CA VAL A 71 -2.51 -10.12 26.90
C VAL A 71 -1.08 -10.14 27.43
N LEU A 72 -0.54 -8.98 27.82
CA LEU A 72 0.79 -8.93 28.43
C LEU A 72 0.84 -9.65 29.78
N ASN A 73 -0.22 -9.53 30.59
CA ASN A 73 -0.34 -10.25 31.87
C ASN A 73 -0.46 -11.77 31.65
N MET A 74 -1.22 -12.21 30.65
CA MET A 74 -1.32 -13.63 30.29
C MET A 74 0.04 -14.20 29.86
N LEU A 75 0.76 -13.50 28.98
CA LEU A 75 2.09 -13.94 28.52
C LEU A 75 3.11 -14.00 29.67
N LYS A 76 3.01 -13.06 30.62
CA LYS A 76 3.88 -13.03 31.80
C LYS A 76 3.59 -14.20 32.75
N SER A 77 2.31 -14.49 33.03
CA SER A 77 1.92 -15.67 33.81
C SER A 77 2.34 -16.99 33.17
N ILE A 78 2.26 -17.10 31.84
CA ILE A 78 2.73 -18.30 31.13
C ILE A 78 4.25 -18.47 31.29
N LYS A 79 5.01 -17.38 31.21
CA LYS A 79 6.46 -17.41 31.41
C LYS A 79 6.83 -17.81 32.85
N ASP A 80 6.15 -17.25 33.84
CA ASP A 80 6.37 -17.56 35.25
C ASP A 80 6.02 -19.04 35.59
N LEU A 81 5.12 -19.68 34.83
CA LEU A 81 4.81 -21.11 34.94
C LEU A 81 5.88 -22.02 34.32
N VAL A 82 6.59 -21.53 33.29
CA VAL A 82 7.68 -22.26 32.63
C VAL A 82 9.00 -22.13 33.39
N ASP A 83 9.21 -20.98 34.05
CA ASP A 83 10.40 -20.71 34.86
C ASP A 83 10.36 -21.34 36.27
N TRP A 84 9.31 -22.11 36.61
CA TRP A 84 9.19 -22.90 37.85
C TRP A 84 9.51 -24.38 37.61
N HIS A 85 10.72 -24.66 37.11
CA HIS A 85 11.37 -25.98 37.15
C HIS A 85 12.89 -25.87 37.08
#